data_AF-A0A1I7T5G1-F1
#
_entry.id   AF-A0A1I7T5G1-F1
#
_cell.length_a   1.000
_cell.length_b   1.000
_cell.length_c   1.000
_cell.angle_alpha   90.00
_cell.angle_beta   90.00
_cell.angle_gamma   90.00
#
_symmetry.space_group_name_H-M   'P 1'
#
loop_
_entity.id
_entity.type
_entity.pdbx_description
1 polymer ?
#
loop_
_entity_poly.entity_id
_entity_poly.type
_entity_poly.pdbx_seq_one_letter_code
_entity_poly.pdbx_strand_id
1 'polypeptide(L)'
;MQTIFIFLFAKYVKYIDPLDDSRRVYSGTDYPLFQDVHLMIFVGFGFLMAFLKRYGFSAVSVNLLLSAFVIQFAMLLRGFLTVAFEETGLFSIGIPEMISAESSCAAVLITMGVLLGRLTPVQFLLLAFFETLLNVVVEHFVFNYLHVNDSGRSLSVHTFGAYFGLAAALVGHKKNVMEMDEHGGIHHSDLFSMIGTLLLWVFFPSFNAAIQEPEDARHRAIMNTYLAMASSTVTTFMISSCVDTLGRFNMIHIQSSTLAGGVAIGN
;
A
#
# COMPACT_ATOMS: atom_id res chain seq x y z
N MET A 1 17.98 -11.22 -8.71
CA MET A 1 17.33 -9.89 -8.79
C MET A 1 18.09 -8.84 -7.98
N GLN A 2 18.39 -9.05 -6.70
CA GLN A 2 19.06 -8.02 -5.87
C GLN A 2 20.39 -7.48 -6.43
N THR A 3 21.27 -8.34 -6.96
CA THR A 3 22.53 -7.89 -7.60
C THR A 3 22.30 -6.95 -8.78
N ILE A 4 21.21 -7.16 -9.53
CA ILE A 4 20.81 -6.29 -10.65
C ILE A 4 20.39 -4.94 -10.10
N PHE A 5 19.56 -4.90 -9.05
CA PHE A 5 19.14 -3.64 -8.43
C PHE A 5 20.35 -2.85 -7.92
N ILE A 6 21.26 -3.49 -7.17
CA ILE A 6 22.49 -2.84 -6.69
C ILE A 6 23.27 -2.20 -7.84
N PHE A 7 23.46 -2.92 -8.94
CA PHE A 7 24.15 -2.39 -10.11
C PHE A 7 23.40 -1.21 -10.75
N LEU A 8 22.08 -1.33 -10.94
CA LEU A 8 21.27 -0.27 -11.53
C LEU A 8 21.25 1.00 -10.66
N PHE A 9 21.10 0.85 -9.35
CA PHE A 9 21.20 1.96 -8.40
C PHE A 9 22.58 2.63 -8.47
N ALA A 10 23.67 1.84 -8.42
CA ALA A 10 25.02 2.38 -8.50
C ALA A 10 25.31 3.10 -9.82
N LYS A 11 24.69 2.66 -10.93
CA LYS A 11 24.95 3.20 -12.26
C LYS A 11 24.10 4.43 -12.60
N TYR A 12 22.83 4.44 -12.22
CA TYR A 12 21.86 5.41 -12.74
C TYR A 12 21.31 6.40 -11.70
N VAL A 13 21.54 6.16 -10.40
CA VAL A 13 20.86 6.90 -9.33
C VAL A 13 21.81 7.88 -8.64
N LYS A 14 21.31 9.09 -8.41
CA LYS A 14 21.91 10.11 -7.56
C LYS A 14 20.98 10.42 -6.39
N TYR A 15 21.54 10.92 -5.29
CA TYR A 15 20.72 11.51 -4.23
C TYR A 15 20.45 12.97 -4.57
N ILE A 16 19.23 13.44 -4.29
CA ILE A 16 18.93 14.87 -4.36
C ILE A 16 19.87 15.59 -3.39
N ASP A 17 20.55 16.65 -3.86
CA ASP A 17 21.38 17.49 -3.00
C ASP A 17 20.45 18.34 -2.10
N PRO A 18 20.49 18.17 -0.78
CA PRO A 18 19.64 18.92 0.14
C PRO A 18 19.92 20.44 0.14
N LEU A 19 21.05 20.88 -0.43
CA LEU A 19 21.45 22.28 -0.47
C LEU A 19 21.13 22.97 -1.80
N ASP A 20 21.00 22.22 -2.90
CA ASP A 20 20.94 22.73 -4.28
C ASP A 20 19.51 22.78 -4.86
N ASP A 21 18.56 22.03 -4.29
CA ASP A 21 17.20 21.96 -4.82
C ASP A 21 16.23 22.90 -4.09
N SER A 22 15.50 23.70 -4.88
CA SER A 22 14.30 24.45 -4.42
C SER A 22 13.19 23.52 -3.91
N ARG A 23 13.26 22.22 -4.21
CA ARG A 23 12.47 21.15 -3.56
C ARG A 23 12.91 20.84 -2.14
N ARG A 24 13.29 21.87 -1.37
CA ARG A 24 13.33 21.78 0.10
C ARG A 24 11.90 21.66 0.62
N VAL A 25 11.23 20.53 0.38
CA VAL A 25 9.96 20.16 1.02
C VAL A 25 10.27 19.58 2.41
N TYR A 26 11.09 20.34 3.15
CA TYR A 26 11.88 19.98 4.32
C TYR A 26 11.46 18.72 5.08
N SER A 27 12.45 17.85 5.28
CA SER A 27 12.68 16.86 6.36
C SER A 27 11.82 16.97 7.65
N GLY A 28 11.28 18.14 8.00
CA GLY A 28 10.36 18.33 9.13
C GLY A 28 8.92 17.82 8.91
N THR A 29 8.41 17.73 7.66
CA THR A 29 7.02 17.27 7.40
C THR A 29 6.96 16.03 6.51
N ASP A 30 7.75 15.97 5.44
CA ASP A 30 7.67 14.87 4.47
C ASP A 30 8.27 13.59 5.02
N TYR A 31 9.33 13.68 5.83
CA TYR A 31 9.91 12.51 6.47
C TYR A 31 8.95 11.90 7.52
N PRO A 32 8.28 12.67 8.40
CA PRO A 32 7.21 12.13 9.23
C PRO A 32 6.07 11.48 8.44
N LEU A 33 5.59 12.11 7.36
CA LEU A 33 4.54 11.51 6.52
C LEU A 33 5.03 10.20 5.87
N PHE A 34 6.28 10.16 5.41
CA PHE A 34 6.93 8.93 4.96
C PHE A 34 6.98 7.88 6.06
N GLN A 35 7.37 8.22 7.29
CA GLN A 35 7.42 7.25 8.39
C GLN A 35 6.05 6.64 8.69
N ASP A 36 4.99 7.45 8.62
CA ASP A 36 3.61 6.99 8.79
C ASP A 36 3.21 6.00 7.67
N VAL A 37 3.48 6.34 6.40
CA VAL A 37 3.22 5.44 5.26
C VAL A 37 4.08 4.17 5.35
N HIS A 38 5.35 4.29 5.72
CA HIS A 38 6.26 3.17 5.93
C HIS A 38 5.72 2.22 7.00
N LEU A 39 5.21 2.74 8.12
CA LEU A 39 4.57 1.94 9.15
C LEU A 39 3.31 1.24 8.65
N MET A 40 2.49 1.91 7.83
CA MET A 40 1.34 1.28 7.18
C MET A 40 1.76 0.10 6.30
N ILE A 41 2.81 0.26 5.48
CA ILE A 41 3.30 -0.79 4.57
C ILE A 41 3.87 -1.99 5.33
N PHE A 42 4.80 -1.76 6.27
CA PHE A 42 5.53 -2.85 6.89
C PHE A 42 4.78 -3.49 8.05
N VAL A 43 4.06 -2.69 8.84
CA VAL A 43 3.39 -3.15 10.06
C VAL A 43 1.88 -3.22 9.86
N GLY A 44 1.27 -2.17 9.31
CA GLY A 44 -0.18 -2.10 9.04
C GLY A 44 -0.69 -3.28 8.22
N PHE A 45 -0.27 -3.37 6.95
CA PHE A 45 -0.62 -4.47 6.05
C PHE A 45 -0.11 -5.82 6.56
N GLY A 46 1.13 -5.88 7.05
CA GLY A 46 1.75 -7.11 7.54
C GLY A 46 0.94 -7.77 8.67
N PHE A 47 0.53 -7.01 9.67
CA PHE A 47 -0.29 -7.51 10.77
C PHE A 47 -1.76 -7.68 10.37
N LEU A 48 -2.34 -6.80 9.54
CA LEU A 48 -3.73 -6.94 9.07
C LEU A 48 -3.94 -8.33 8.44
N MET A 49 -3.00 -8.78 7.60
CA MET A 49 -3.03 -10.09 6.95
C MET A 49 -2.74 -11.27 7.89
N ALA A 50 -2.36 -11.04 9.15
CA ALA A 50 -2.07 -12.09 10.12
C ALA A 50 -3.30 -12.70 10.81
N PHE A 51 -4.53 -12.41 10.33
CA PHE A 51 -5.77 -13.00 10.85
C PHE A 51 -5.87 -14.52 10.59
N LEU A 52 -5.14 -15.03 9.59
CA LEU A 52 -5.10 -16.46 9.29
C LEU A 52 -4.33 -17.24 10.37
N LYS A 53 -5.05 -18.10 11.08
CA LYS A 53 -4.62 -18.95 12.21
C LYS A 53 -3.23 -19.58 12.08
N ARG A 54 -2.88 -20.13 10.90
CA ARG A 54 -1.61 -20.82 10.65
C ARG A 54 -0.67 -20.05 9.70
N TYR A 55 -1.03 -18.83 9.30
CA TYR A 55 -0.29 -18.06 8.30
C TYR A 55 0.31 -16.75 8.85
N GLY A 56 0.16 -16.44 10.14
CA GLY A 56 0.66 -15.18 10.72
C GLY A 56 2.15 -14.89 10.45
N PHE A 57 3.04 -15.89 10.64
CA PHE A 57 4.47 -15.69 10.33
C PHE A 57 4.73 -15.51 8.84
N SER A 58 4.05 -16.27 7.99
CA SER A 58 4.18 -16.12 6.53
C SER A 58 3.62 -14.79 6.05
N ALA A 59 2.50 -14.31 6.59
CA ALA A 59 1.91 -13.02 6.25
C ALA A 59 2.92 -11.89 6.50
N VAL A 60 3.47 -11.80 7.72
CA VAL A 60 4.39 -10.71 8.08
C VAL A 60 5.74 -10.82 7.34
N SER A 61 6.31 -12.03 7.24
CA SER A 61 7.61 -12.22 6.58
C SER A 61 7.55 -12.07 5.06
N VAL A 62 6.48 -12.55 4.41
CA VAL A 62 6.26 -12.34 2.98
C VAL A 62 5.96 -10.87 2.71
N ASN A 63 5.16 -10.19 3.55
CA ASN A 63 4.97 -8.74 3.47
C ASN A 63 6.32 -8.01 3.48
N LEU A 64 7.18 -8.28 4.47
CA LEU A 64 8.51 -7.69 4.54
C LEU A 64 9.35 -7.94 3.28
N LEU A 65 9.36 -9.17 2.77
CA LEU A 65 10.09 -9.55 1.56
C LEU A 65 9.57 -8.81 0.31
N LEU A 66 8.24 -8.77 0.12
CA LEU A 66 7.63 -8.09 -1.02
C LEU A 66 7.85 -6.59 -0.93
N SER A 67 7.64 -5.98 0.22
CA SER A 67 7.84 -4.55 0.40
C SER A 67 9.28 -4.13 0.12
N ALA A 68 10.26 -4.85 0.67
CA ALA A 68 11.68 -4.58 0.40
C ALA A 68 12.04 -4.73 -1.08
N PHE A 69 11.41 -5.66 -1.80
CA PHE A 69 11.61 -5.82 -3.24
C PHE A 69 10.95 -4.69 -4.05
N VAL A 70 9.68 -4.39 -3.77
CA VAL A 70 8.88 -3.44 -4.55
C VAL A 70 9.39 -2.01 -4.40
N ILE A 71 9.77 -1.55 -3.20
CA ILE A 71 10.27 -0.19 -3.03
C ILE A 71 11.50 0.09 -3.91
N GLN A 72 12.44 -0.87 -3.99
CA GLN A 72 13.62 -0.74 -4.84
C GLN A 72 13.24 -0.73 -6.32
N PHE A 73 12.37 -1.65 -6.72
CA PHE A 73 12.00 -1.82 -8.11
C PHE A 73 11.15 -0.64 -8.64
N ALA A 74 10.18 -0.18 -7.86
CA ALA A 74 9.32 0.95 -8.20
C ALA A 74 10.12 2.25 -8.33
N MET A 75 11.09 2.51 -7.43
CA MET A 75 11.98 3.66 -7.55
C MET A 75 12.79 3.63 -8.86
N LEU A 76 13.35 2.46 -9.23
CA LEU A 76 14.08 2.31 -10.50
C LEU A 76 13.18 2.58 -11.71
N LEU A 77 11.99 1.95 -11.75
CA LEU A 77 11.05 2.11 -12.86
C LEU A 77 10.60 3.56 -13.02
N ARG A 78 10.21 4.22 -11.93
CA ARG A 78 9.80 5.64 -11.96
C ARG A 78 10.95 6.54 -12.36
N GLY A 79 12.15 6.29 -11.84
CA GLY A 79 13.37 7.02 -12.20
C GLY A 79 13.66 6.98 -13.70
N PHE A 80 13.54 5.80 -14.32
CA PHE A 80 13.73 5.65 -15.77
C PHE A 80 12.66 6.36 -16.61
N LEU A 81 11.50 6.68 -16.05
CA LEU A 81 10.43 7.44 -16.71
C LEU A 81 10.55 8.95 -16.51
N THR A 82 11.57 9.44 -15.78
CA THR A 82 11.77 10.87 -15.58
C THR A 82 12.42 11.52 -16.81
N VAL A 83 12.05 12.78 -17.09
CA VAL A 83 12.69 13.60 -18.13
C VAL A 83 14.20 13.74 -17.88
N ALA A 84 14.61 13.86 -16.61
CA ALA A 84 16.02 13.93 -16.24
C ALA A 84 16.81 12.70 -16.71
N PHE A 85 16.21 11.50 -16.64
CA PHE A 85 16.84 10.29 -17.15
C PHE A 85 16.92 10.28 -18.68
N GLU A 86 15.90 10.78 -19.37
CA GLU A 86 15.91 10.92 -20.83
C GLU A 86 17.03 11.86 -21.31
N GLU A 87 17.25 12.97 -20.60
CA GLU A 87 18.24 13.98 -20.97
C GLU A 87 19.68 13.63 -20.55
N THR A 88 19.85 13.06 -19.35
CA THR A 88 21.18 12.90 -18.73
C THR A 88 21.61 11.43 -18.54
N GLY A 89 20.70 10.48 -18.74
CA GLY A 89 20.89 9.08 -18.40
C GLY A 89 20.94 8.80 -16.90
N LEU A 90 20.60 9.78 -16.05
CA LEU A 90 20.62 9.68 -14.59
C LEU A 90 19.34 10.27 -14.00
N PHE A 91 18.93 9.79 -12.83
CA PHE A 91 17.82 10.38 -12.06
C PHE A 91 18.17 10.48 -10.58
N SER A 92 17.49 11.39 -9.89
CA SER A 92 17.69 11.63 -8.47
C SER A 92 16.56 11.03 -7.64
N ILE A 93 16.89 10.58 -6.43
CA ILE A 93 15.91 10.09 -5.44
C ILE A 93 15.97 10.91 -4.15
N GLY A 94 14.80 11.14 -3.56
CA GLY A 94 14.59 11.68 -2.22
C GLY A 94 13.34 11.09 -1.56
N ILE A 95 12.86 11.75 -0.52
CA ILE A 95 11.67 11.31 0.25
C ILE A 95 10.40 11.21 -0.62
N PRO A 96 10.09 12.14 -1.54
CA PRO A 96 8.91 12.02 -2.39
C PRO A 96 8.94 10.78 -3.29
N GLU A 97 10.11 10.43 -3.85
CA GLU A 97 10.27 9.20 -4.64
C GLU A 97 10.11 7.95 -3.78
N MET A 98 10.57 7.99 -2.51
CA MET A 98 10.36 6.90 -1.55
C MET A 98 8.87 6.70 -1.24
N ILE A 99 8.12 7.76 -0.95
CA ILE A 99 6.65 7.70 -0.71
C ILE A 99 5.93 7.16 -1.96
N SER A 100 6.34 7.60 -3.15
CA SER A 100 5.77 7.12 -4.42
C SER A 100 6.02 5.62 -4.64
N ALA A 101 7.17 5.12 -4.20
CA ALA A 101 7.48 3.69 -4.26
C ALA A 101 6.64 2.87 -3.24
N GLU A 102 6.36 3.43 -2.07
CA GLU A 102 5.46 2.83 -1.08
C GLU A 102 4.02 2.72 -1.56
N SER A 103 3.56 3.65 -2.40
CA SER A 103 2.25 3.55 -3.06
C SER A 103 2.15 2.31 -3.95
N SER A 104 3.18 2.02 -4.75
CA SER A 104 3.23 0.78 -5.54
C SER A 104 3.33 -0.46 -4.66
N CYS A 105 4.01 -0.36 -3.52
CA CYS A 105 4.02 -1.43 -2.52
C CYS A 105 2.62 -1.70 -1.97
N ALA A 106 1.85 -0.66 -1.61
CA ALA A 106 0.48 -0.82 -1.14
C ALA A 106 -0.39 -1.58 -2.15
N ALA A 107 -0.26 -1.27 -3.45
CA ALA A 107 -1.00 -1.98 -4.50
C ALA A 107 -0.71 -3.49 -4.49
N VAL A 108 0.57 -3.87 -4.46
CA VAL A 108 1.01 -5.27 -4.37
C VAL A 108 0.53 -5.95 -3.09
N LEU A 109 0.51 -5.24 -1.96
CA LEU A 109 0.04 -5.80 -0.68
C LEU A 109 -1.48 -5.97 -0.64
N ILE A 110 -2.25 -5.12 -1.33
CA ILE A 110 -3.68 -5.33 -1.54
C ILE A 110 -3.91 -6.60 -2.37
N THR A 111 -3.15 -6.79 -3.45
CA THR A 111 -3.17 -8.03 -4.23
C THR A 111 -2.79 -9.24 -3.38
N MET A 112 -1.76 -9.12 -2.53
CA MET A 112 -1.37 -10.16 -1.59
C MET A 112 -2.52 -10.54 -0.66
N GLY A 113 -3.29 -9.56 -0.16
CA GLY A 113 -4.49 -9.79 0.64
C GLY A 113 -5.55 -10.63 -0.09
N VAL A 114 -5.78 -10.39 -1.38
CA VAL A 114 -6.73 -11.17 -2.20
C VAL A 114 -6.25 -12.61 -2.41
N LEU A 115 -4.94 -12.82 -2.54
CA LEU A 115 -4.31 -14.10 -2.85
C LEU A 115 -3.73 -14.80 -1.62
N LEU A 116 -4.01 -14.30 -0.42
CA LEU A 116 -3.39 -14.76 0.81
C LEU A 116 -3.64 -16.26 1.02
N GLY A 117 -2.58 -17.00 1.34
CA GLY A 117 -2.64 -18.46 1.51
C GLY A 117 -2.76 -19.28 0.21
N ARG A 118 -2.80 -18.64 -0.97
CA ARG A 118 -2.90 -19.32 -2.27
C ARG A 118 -1.59 -19.40 -3.04
N LEU A 119 -0.65 -18.51 -2.77
CA LEU A 119 0.65 -18.45 -3.44
C LEU A 119 1.82 -18.70 -2.48
N THR A 120 2.88 -19.30 -3.02
CA THR A 120 4.19 -19.39 -2.36
C THR A 120 4.91 -18.05 -2.40
N PRO A 121 5.90 -17.80 -1.51
CA PRO A 121 6.67 -16.55 -1.53
C PRO A 121 7.33 -16.22 -2.87
N VAL A 122 7.79 -17.24 -3.60
CA VAL A 122 8.39 -17.08 -4.94
C VAL A 122 7.34 -16.67 -5.98
N GLN A 123 6.14 -17.26 -5.94
CA GLN A 123 5.04 -16.85 -6.81
C GLN A 123 4.59 -15.42 -6.50
N PHE A 124 4.56 -15.02 -5.23
CA PHE A 124 4.31 -13.62 -4.86
C PHE A 124 5.39 -12.68 -5.38
N LEU A 125 6.67 -13.03 -5.31
CA LEU A 125 7.75 -12.20 -5.88
C LEU A 125 7.61 -12.04 -7.41
N LEU A 126 7.28 -13.11 -8.12
CA LEU A 126 7.04 -13.05 -9.57
C LEU A 126 5.83 -12.18 -9.90
N LEU A 127 4.74 -12.34 -9.14
CA LEU A 127 3.54 -11.51 -9.29
C LEU A 127 3.86 -10.03 -9.01
N ALA A 128 4.56 -9.73 -7.91
CA ALA A 128 4.95 -8.39 -7.53
C ALA A 128 5.83 -7.72 -8.59
N PHE A 129 6.72 -8.46 -9.26
CA PHE A 129 7.51 -7.95 -10.37
C PHE A 129 6.62 -7.46 -11.52
N PHE A 130 5.68 -8.28 -12.00
CA PHE A 130 4.80 -7.88 -13.11
C PHE A 130 3.78 -6.81 -12.70
N GLU A 131 3.20 -6.94 -11.51
CA GLU A 131 2.24 -5.98 -10.97
C GLU A 131 2.88 -4.60 -10.81
N THR A 132 4.08 -4.50 -10.26
CA THR A 132 4.79 -3.21 -10.07
C THR A 132 5.07 -2.54 -11.42
N LEU A 133 5.50 -3.31 -12.44
CA LEU A 133 5.72 -2.78 -13.78
C LEU A 133 4.44 -2.17 -14.35
N LEU A 134 3.34 -2.91 -14.29
CA LEU A 134 2.04 -2.45 -14.79
C LEU A 134 1.52 -1.26 -13.98
N ASN A 135 1.63 -1.29 -12.66
CA ASN A 135 1.20 -0.23 -11.78
C ASN A 135 1.92 1.09 -12.11
N VAL A 136 3.25 1.08 -12.21
CA VAL A 136 4.03 2.28 -12.53
C VAL A 136 3.68 2.84 -13.91
N VAL A 137 3.49 1.98 -14.92
CA VAL A 137 3.11 2.42 -16.27
C VAL A 137 1.69 3.01 -16.29
N VAL A 138 0.72 2.33 -15.65
CA VAL A 138 -0.65 2.81 -15.54
C VAL A 138 -0.69 4.14 -14.81
N GLU A 139 0.01 4.26 -13.70
CA GLU A 139 0.07 5.48 -12.92
C GLU A 139 0.70 6.63 -13.72
N HIS A 140 1.81 6.37 -14.42
CA HIS A 140 2.45 7.36 -15.29
C HIS A 140 1.48 7.85 -16.38
N PHE A 141 0.67 6.96 -16.95
CA PHE A 141 -0.35 7.32 -17.93
C PHE A 141 -1.49 8.14 -17.31
N VAL A 142 -2.04 7.68 -16.18
CA VAL A 142 -3.17 8.31 -15.48
C VAL A 142 -2.84 9.73 -15.04
N PHE A 143 -1.64 9.97 -14.50
CA PHE A 143 -1.26 11.30 -14.01
C PHE A 143 -0.69 12.22 -15.10
N ASN A 144 0.18 11.73 -15.98
CA ASN A 144 0.89 12.61 -16.92
C ASN A 144 0.14 12.82 -18.24
N TYR A 145 -0.73 11.89 -18.66
CA TYR A 145 -1.45 11.98 -19.93
C TYR A 145 -2.94 12.21 -19.76
N LEU A 146 -3.57 11.57 -18.77
CA LEU A 146 -5.00 11.77 -18.50
C LEU A 146 -5.29 12.90 -17.49
N HIS A 147 -4.26 13.37 -16.77
CA HIS A 147 -4.37 14.42 -15.76
C HIS A 147 -5.47 14.14 -14.70
N VAL A 148 -5.64 12.88 -14.31
CA VAL A 148 -6.62 12.48 -13.30
C VAL A 148 -6.15 12.91 -11.92
N ASN A 149 -7.03 13.52 -11.13
CA ASN A 149 -6.78 13.75 -9.71
C ASN A 149 -7.06 12.46 -8.92
N ASP A 150 -6.02 11.85 -8.37
CA ASP A 150 -6.09 10.64 -7.55
C ASP A 150 -4.98 10.67 -6.49
N SER A 151 -4.86 11.80 -5.81
CA SER A 151 -3.71 12.08 -4.94
C SER A 151 -3.68 11.20 -3.68
N GLY A 152 -4.83 10.77 -3.17
CA GLY A 152 -4.96 9.75 -2.11
C GLY A 152 -5.07 8.31 -2.63
N ARG A 153 -4.87 8.11 -3.93
CA ARG A 153 -4.60 6.79 -4.54
C ARG A 153 -5.76 5.78 -4.50
N SER A 154 -7.00 6.25 -4.45
CA SER A 154 -8.19 5.40 -4.55
C SER A 154 -8.24 4.59 -5.85
N LEU A 155 -7.80 5.18 -6.97
CA LEU A 155 -7.79 4.53 -8.29
C LEU A 155 -6.49 3.76 -8.54
N SER A 156 -5.37 4.47 -8.52
CA SER A 156 -4.05 3.97 -8.93
C SER A 156 -3.42 2.96 -7.97
N VAL A 157 -3.87 2.90 -6.72
CA VAL A 157 -3.43 1.92 -5.73
C VAL A 157 -4.56 0.97 -5.35
N HIS A 158 -5.64 1.48 -4.74
CA HIS A 158 -6.66 0.61 -4.14
C HIS A 158 -7.48 -0.14 -5.19
N THR A 159 -8.04 0.59 -6.16
CA THR A 159 -8.81 -0.02 -7.26
C THR A 159 -7.90 -0.92 -8.09
N PHE A 160 -6.73 -0.42 -8.50
CA PHE A 160 -5.76 -1.20 -9.27
C PHE A 160 -5.39 -2.52 -8.58
N GLY A 161 -4.90 -2.47 -7.33
CA GLY A 161 -4.46 -3.67 -6.60
C GLY A 161 -5.61 -4.65 -6.35
N ALA A 162 -6.80 -4.16 -5.96
CA ALA A 162 -7.95 -5.03 -5.71
C ALA A 162 -8.37 -5.81 -6.97
N TYR A 163 -8.49 -5.12 -8.11
CA TYR A 163 -8.90 -5.75 -9.37
C TYR A 163 -7.79 -6.58 -10.00
N PHE A 164 -6.52 -6.17 -9.88
CA PHE A 164 -5.39 -6.98 -10.31
C PHE A 164 -5.34 -8.30 -9.53
N GLY A 165 -5.43 -8.25 -8.20
CA GLY A 165 -5.49 -9.44 -7.36
C GLY A 165 -6.69 -10.34 -7.66
N LEU A 166 -7.87 -9.76 -7.91
CA LEU A 166 -9.06 -10.53 -8.31
C LEU A 166 -8.84 -11.22 -9.66
N ALA A 167 -8.29 -10.52 -10.66
CA ALA A 167 -7.97 -11.11 -11.96
C ALA A 167 -6.97 -12.26 -11.83
N ALA A 168 -5.90 -12.07 -11.03
CA ALA A 168 -4.93 -13.13 -10.73
C ALA A 168 -5.58 -14.32 -10.00
N ALA A 169 -6.53 -14.07 -9.09
CA ALA A 169 -7.27 -15.11 -8.37
C ALA A 169 -8.18 -15.94 -9.28
N LEU A 170 -8.70 -15.35 -10.37
CA LEU A 170 -9.53 -16.03 -11.36
C LEU A 170 -8.72 -16.94 -12.30
N VAL A 171 -7.48 -16.55 -12.62
CA VAL A 171 -6.59 -17.32 -13.50
C VAL A 171 -5.79 -18.38 -12.73
N GLY A 172 -5.50 -18.13 -11.44
CA GLY A 172 -4.78 -19.05 -10.57
C GLY A 172 -5.53 -20.35 -10.27
N HIS A 173 -4.82 -21.48 -10.25
CA HIS A 173 -5.41 -22.79 -10.02
C HIS A 173 -5.97 -22.92 -8.59
N LYS A 174 -7.21 -23.44 -8.46
CA LYS A 174 -8.02 -23.52 -7.22
C LYS A 174 -7.47 -24.42 -6.09
N LYS A 175 -6.28 -25.00 -6.24
CA LYS A 175 -5.75 -25.83 -5.15
C LYS A 175 -5.25 -24.87 -4.08
N ASN A 176 -6.09 -24.60 -3.09
CA ASN A 176 -5.68 -23.92 -1.87
C ASN A 176 -4.39 -24.60 -1.42
N VAL A 177 -3.27 -23.89 -1.50
CA VAL A 177 -1.97 -24.44 -1.13
C VAL A 177 -1.99 -24.79 0.36
N MET A 178 -2.90 -24.18 1.12
CA MET A 178 -3.10 -24.41 2.55
C MET A 178 -4.58 -24.59 2.90
N GLU A 179 -4.90 -25.59 3.72
CA GLU A 179 -6.23 -25.80 4.27
C GLU A 179 -6.64 -24.60 5.13
N MET A 180 -7.72 -23.92 4.76
CA MET A 180 -8.44 -23.07 5.69
C MET A 180 -9.23 -24.01 6.60
N ASP A 181 -8.85 -24.12 7.88
CA ASP A 181 -9.73 -24.74 8.89
C ASP A 181 -11.10 -24.02 8.77
N GLU A 182 -12.22 -24.76 8.72
CA GLU A 182 -13.60 -24.22 8.66
C GLU A 182 -13.92 -23.20 9.77
N HIS A 183 -13.04 -23.08 10.77
CA HIS A 183 -13.22 -22.32 12.01
C HIS A 183 -12.53 -20.93 12.02
N GLY A 184 -12.03 -20.42 10.90
CA GLY A 184 -11.51 -19.04 10.82
C GLY A 184 -10.29 -18.75 11.72
N GLY A 185 -10.11 -17.47 12.07
CA GLY A 185 -9.06 -17.01 13.00
C GLY A 185 -9.27 -17.52 14.43
N ILE A 186 -8.19 -17.66 15.20
CA ILE A 186 -8.30 -17.79 16.67
C ILE A 186 -8.24 -16.37 17.26
N HIS A 187 -8.86 -16.16 18.43
CA HIS A 187 -8.83 -14.90 19.19
C HIS A 187 -7.47 -14.17 19.19
N HIS A 188 -6.34 -14.89 19.29
CA HIS A 188 -5.01 -14.28 19.23
C HIS A 188 -4.65 -13.75 17.83
N SER A 189 -4.99 -14.47 16.75
CA SER A 189 -4.79 -14.02 15.37
C SER A 189 -5.63 -12.78 15.04
N ASP A 190 -6.84 -12.70 15.59
CA ASP A 190 -7.70 -11.53 15.42
C ASP A 190 -7.16 -10.31 16.15
N LEU A 191 -6.62 -10.48 17.37
CA LEU A 191 -5.95 -9.39 18.09
C LEU A 191 -4.70 -8.89 17.36
N PHE A 192 -3.89 -9.78 16.78
CA PHE A 192 -2.75 -9.37 15.94
C PHE A 192 -3.21 -8.62 14.69
N SER A 193 -4.27 -9.06 14.02
CA SER A 193 -4.83 -8.35 12.87
C SER A 193 -5.40 -6.97 13.22
N MET A 194 -5.95 -6.81 14.43
CA MET A 194 -6.37 -5.50 14.92
C MET A 194 -5.21 -4.51 15.11
N ILE A 195 -3.99 -4.97 15.43
CA ILE A 195 -2.81 -4.07 15.46
C ILE A 195 -2.59 -3.47 14.07
N GLY A 196 -2.63 -4.30 13.02
CA GLY A 196 -2.52 -3.85 11.64
C GLY A 196 -3.63 -2.87 11.26
N THR A 197 -4.87 -3.23 11.59
CA THR A 197 -6.05 -2.36 11.37
C THR A 197 -5.86 -0.99 12.02
N LEU A 198 -5.47 -0.93 13.29
CA LEU A 198 -5.34 0.33 14.02
C LEU A 198 -4.21 1.20 13.48
N LEU A 199 -3.07 0.61 13.08
CA LEU A 199 -1.98 1.36 12.47
C LEU A 199 -2.37 1.92 11.11
N LEU A 200 -3.07 1.13 10.28
CA LEU A 200 -3.63 1.64 9.03
C LEU A 200 -4.66 2.75 9.29
N TRP A 201 -5.49 2.60 10.32
CA TRP A 201 -6.52 3.58 10.65
C TRP A 201 -5.93 4.92 11.10
N VAL A 202 -4.95 4.88 12.00
CA VAL A 202 -4.30 6.08 12.58
C VAL A 202 -3.48 6.83 11.54
N PHE A 203 -2.78 6.13 10.65
CA PHE A 203 -1.87 6.74 9.68
C PHE A 203 -2.50 7.00 8.30
N PHE A 204 -3.73 6.57 8.05
CA PHE A 204 -4.44 6.85 6.79
C PHE A 204 -4.48 8.34 6.40
N PRO A 205 -4.70 9.30 7.34
CA PRO A 205 -4.62 10.72 7.01
C PRO A 205 -3.29 11.14 6.41
N SER A 206 -2.18 10.58 6.89
CA SER A 206 -0.84 10.81 6.33
C SER A 206 -0.70 10.21 4.93
N PHE A 207 -1.22 8.99 4.71
CA PHE A 207 -1.23 8.33 3.40
C PHE A 207 -1.92 9.18 2.32
N ASN A 208 -3.14 9.67 2.60
CA ASN A 208 -3.89 10.49 1.65
C ASN A 208 -3.30 11.90 1.45
N ALA A 209 -2.43 12.35 2.36
CA ALA A 209 -1.83 13.67 2.36
C ALA A 209 -0.39 13.71 1.83
N ALA A 210 0.30 12.56 1.78
CA ALA A 210 1.75 12.48 1.64
C ALA A 210 2.32 13.17 0.38
N ILE A 211 1.54 13.22 -0.70
CA ILE A 211 1.93 13.82 -1.99
C ILE A 211 1.03 15.00 -2.39
N GLN A 212 0.21 15.49 -1.45
CA GLN A 212 -0.72 16.59 -1.74
C GLN A 212 0.02 17.93 -1.75
N GLU A 213 -0.24 18.69 -2.80
CA GLU A 213 0.17 20.08 -2.96
C GLU A 213 -1.00 20.88 -3.56
N PRO A 214 -1.18 22.16 -3.17
CA PRO A 214 -0.41 22.92 -2.18
C PRO A 214 -0.69 22.49 -0.72
N GLU A 215 -0.07 23.16 0.25
CA GLU A 215 -0.25 22.85 1.69
C GLU A 215 -1.72 22.91 2.16
N ASP A 216 -2.54 23.76 1.55
CA ASP A 216 -3.97 23.85 1.86
C ASP A 216 -4.73 22.57 1.47
N ALA A 217 -4.38 21.96 0.32
CA ALA A 217 -4.91 20.67 -0.13
C ALA A 217 -4.45 19.55 0.80
N ARG A 218 -3.17 19.57 1.23
CA ARG A 218 -2.62 18.64 2.21
C ARG A 218 -3.37 18.70 3.53
N HIS A 219 -3.60 19.89 4.06
CA HIS A 219 -4.38 20.08 5.30
C HIS A 219 -5.81 19.55 5.18
N ARG A 220 -6.50 19.83 4.07
CA ARG A 220 -7.84 19.29 3.80
C ARG A 220 -7.84 17.77 3.69
N ALA A 221 -6.86 17.17 3.03
CA ALA A 221 -6.74 15.73 2.88
C ALA A 221 -6.64 15.03 4.25
N ILE A 222 -5.83 15.58 5.17
CA ILE A 222 -5.71 15.07 6.55
C ILE A 222 -7.07 15.11 7.26
N MET A 223 -7.72 16.28 7.29
CA MET A 223 -8.99 16.46 8.02
C MET A 223 -10.12 15.63 7.44
N ASN A 224 -10.27 15.62 6.12
CA ASN A 224 -11.33 14.86 5.44
C ASN A 224 -11.13 13.36 5.62
N THR A 225 -9.89 12.87 5.55
CA THR A 225 -9.58 11.46 5.80
C THR A 225 -9.89 11.09 7.24
N TYR A 226 -9.50 11.92 8.21
CA TYR A 226 -9.82 11.68 9.63
C TYR A 226 -11.34 11.55 9.87
N LEU A 227 -12.13 12.46 9.31
CA LEU A 227 -13.59 12.44 9.46
C LEU A 227 -14.24 11.26 8.71
N ALA A 228 -13.76 10.96 7.50
CA ALA A 228 -14.24 9.82 6.72
C ALA A 228 -13.98 8.49 7.45
N MET A 229 -12.79 8.34 8.05
CA MET A 229 -12.40 7.17 8.84
C MET A 229 -13.25 7.02 10.11
N ALA A 230 -13.54 8.13 10.80
CA ALA A 230 -14.43 8.10 11.97
C ALA A 230 -15.85 7.67 11.57
N SER A 231 -16.37 8.22 10.47
CA SER A 231 -17.71 7.89 9.95
C SER A 231 -17.80 6.43 9.48
N SER A 232 -16.80 5.94 8.73
CA SER A 232 -16.77 4.54 8.29
C SER A 232 -16.67 3.58 9.46
N THR A 233 -15.94 3.92 10.51
CA THR A 233 -15.88 3.10 11.74
C THR A 233 -17.24 2.96 12.40
N VAL A 234 -17.90 4.07 12.74
CA VAL A 234 -19.22 4.01 13.41
C VAL A 234 -20.23 3.26 12.54
N THR A 235 -20.26 3.55 11.24
CA THR A 235 -21.14 2.88 10.28
C THR A 235 -20.84 1.38 10.20
N THR A 236 -19.58 0.98 10.21
CA THR A 236 -19.16 -0.43 10.20
C THR A 236 -19.67 -1.17 11.44
N PHE A 237 -19.55 -0.60 12.64
CA PHE A 237 -20.06 -1.23 13.86
C PHE A 237 -21.59 -1.33 13.85
N MET A 238 -22.29 -0.28 13.42
CA MET A 238 -23.75 -0.31 13.28
C MET A 238 -24.19 -1.40 12.32
N ILE A 239 -23.66 -1.41 11.08
CA ILE A 239 -24.01 -2.41 10.08
C ILE A 239 -23.64 -3.81 10.55
N SER A 240 -22.46 -4.00 11.16
CA SER A 240 -22.04 -5.31 11.65
C SER A 240 -22.99 -5.88 12.70
N SER A 241 -23.55 -5.03 13.59
CA SER A 241 -24.55 -5.46 14.56
C SER A 241 -25.89 -5.73 13.89
N CYS A 242 -26.34 -4.85 12.98
CA CYS A 242 -27.63 -4.99 12.30
C CYS A 242 -27.74 -6.25 11.43
N VAL A 243 -26.63 -6.73 10.86
CA VAL A 243 -26.63 -7.95 10.03
C VAL A 243 -26.42 -9.24 10.83
N ASP A 244 -26.06 -9.16 12.12
CA ASP A 244 -25.98 -10.34 13.00
C ASP A 244 -27.31 -10.55 13.72
N THR A 245 -27.82 -11.79 13.70
CA THR A 245 -29.10 -12.15 14.35
C THR A 245 -29.16 -11.88 15.86
N LEU A 246 -28.02 -11.75 16.54
CA LEU A 246 -27.91 -11.49 17.98
C LEU A 246 -27.31 -10.10 18.27
N GLY A 247 -27.13 -9.25 17.25
CA GLY A 247 -26.56 -7.92 17.40
C GLY A 247 -25.06 -7.89 17.71
N ARG A 248 -24.33 -9.00 17.52
CA ARG A 248 -22.89 -9.10 17.83
C ARG A 248 -22.02 -8.50 16.74
N PHE A 249 -20.79 -8.15 17.08
CA PHE A 249 -19.80 -7.67 16.10
C PHE A 249 -19.01 -8.81 15.48
N ASN A 250 -18.82 -8.75 14.16
CA ASN A 250 -17.94 -9.65 13.42
C ASN A 250 -16.59 -8.97 13.23
N MET A 251 -15.52 -9.59 13.73
CA MET A 251 -14.18 -8.99 13.70
C MET A 251 -13.65 -8.80 12.28
N ILE A 252 -14.07 -9.60 11.30
CA ILE A 252 -13.70 -9.41 9.89
C ILE A 252 -14.25 -8.09 9.37
N HIS A 253 -15.50 -7.74 9.74
CA HIS A 253 -16.08 -6.45 9.38
C HIS A 253 -15.27 -5.31 10.02
N ILE A 254 -14.95 -5.43 11.31
CA ILE A 254 -14.23 -4.39 12.06
C ILE A 254 -12.80 -4.19 11.54
N GLN A 255 -12.06 -5.27 11.29
CA GLN A 255 -10.67 -5.22 10.82
C GLN A 255 -10.53 -4.56 9.43
N SER A 256 -11.51 -4.78 8.55
CA SER A 256 -11.39 -4.36 7.15
C SER A 256 -12.27 -3.16 6.79
N SER A 257 -13.54 -3.16 7.20
CA SER A 257 -14.53 -2.17 6.72
C SER A 257 -14.39 -0.81 7.40
N THR A 258 -13.80 -0.76 8.60
CA THR A 258 -13.49 0.50 9.29
C THR A 258 -12.52 1.38 8.49
N LEU A 259 -11.67 0.77 7.66
CA LEU A 259 -10.69 1.45 6.78
C LEU A 259 -11.29 1.99 5.48
N ALA A 260 -12.52 1.59 5.13
CA ALA A 260 -13.12 1.90 3.83
C ALA A 260 -13.30 3.41 3.59
N GLY A 261 -13.50 4.20 4.65
CA GLY A 261 -13.62 5.66 4.54
C GLY A 261 -12.36 6.32 4.00
N GLY A 262 -11.18 5.85 4.40
CA GLY A 262 -9.88 6.36 3.95
C GLY A 262 -9.63 6.05 2.49
N VAL A 263 -10.02 4.84 2.06
CA VAL A 263 -9.95 4.43 0.64
C VAL A 263 -10.92 5.25 -0.22
N ALA A 264 -12.14 5.48 0.26
CA ALA A 264 -13.19 6.14 -0.52
C ALA A 264 -12.96 7.64 -0.74
N ILE A 265 -12.26 8.31 0.17
CA ILE A 265 -12.05 9.77 0.15
C ILE A 265 -10.72 10.19 -0.53
N GLY A 266 -9.97 9.24 -1.10
CA GLY A 266 -8.63 9.47 -1.65
C GLY A 266 -8.59 10.07 -3.06
N ASN A 267 -9.71 10.44 -3.67
CA ASN A 267 -9.77 11.03 -5.02
C ASN A 267 -9.99 12.55 -5.04
#